data_AF-V5RIU6-F1
#
_entry.id   AF-V5RIU6-F1
#
_cell.length_a   1.000
_cell.length_b   1.000
_cell.length_c   1.000
_cell.angle_alpha   90.00
_cell.angle_beta   90.00
_cell.angle_gamma   90.00
#
_symmetry.space_group_name_H-M   'P 1'
#
loop_
_entity.id
_entity.type
_entity.pdbx_description
1 polymer ?
#
loop_
_entity_poly.entity_id
_entity_poly.type
_entity_poly.pdbx_seq_one_letter_code
_entity_poly.pdbx_strand_id
1 'polypeptide(L)'
;MSLQEVTGLISAIFTAVSAMSLFTASLLLPLLYKKFASRQAKLEEGERALIDAFDKYFSAEYPKNDFDWYFAQIQAVIKRFDVRNFRCINCKKRSSPEKYMEYFKSVDKIIPEINNFSFRTENTKYQNTMSVLTCYKCNGENQYKIDQK
;
A
#
# COMPACT_ATOMS: atom_id res chain seq x y z
N MET A 1 -20.97 -46.84 32.23
CA MET A 1 -20.05 -45.69 32.13
C MET A 1 -20.38 -44.74 33.27
N SER A 2 -19.47 -44.57 34.23
CA SER A 2 -19.69 -43.79 35.43
C SER A 2 -19.62 -42.28 35.14
N LEU A 3 -20.25 -41.46 35.98
CA LEU A 3 -20.23 -40.00 35.82
C LEU A 3 -18.79 -39.43 35.79
N GLN A 4 -17.86 -40.08 36.49
CA GLN A 4 -16.42 -39.79 36.51
C GLN A 4 -15.72 -40.11 35.19
N GLU A 5 -16.09 -41.20 34.51
CA GLU A 5 -15.53 -41.55 33.20
C GLU A 5 -15.96 -40.54 32.12
N VAL A 6 -17.21 -40.06 32.18
CA VAL A 6 -17.73 -39.06 31.24
C VAL A 6 -17.07 -37.70 31.46
N THR A 7 -16.89 -37.26 32.70
CA THR A 7 -16.20 -35.99 33.02
C THR A 7 -14.71 -36.04 32.67
N GLY A 8 -14.05 -37.17 32.89
CA GLY A 8 -12.65 -37.38 32.47
C GLY A 8 -12.47 -37.29 30.95
N LEU A 9 -13.38 -37.90 30.18
CA LEU A 9 -13.35 -37.84 28.72
C LEU A 9 -13.55 -36.40 28.20
N ILE A 10 -14.52 -35.67 28.75
CA ILE A 10 -14.79 -34.27 28.37
C ILE A 10 -13.59 -33.37 28.69
N SER A 11 -13.00 -33.53 29.87
CA SER A 11 -11.82 -32.75 30.27
C SER A 11 -10.63 -33.04 29.36
N ALA A 12 -10.36 -34.31 29.04
CA ALA A 12 -9.28 -34.70 28.13
C ALA A 12 -9.47 -34.12 26.72
N ILE A 13 -10.71 -34.14 26.19
CA ILE A 13 -11.02 -33.53 24.89
C ILE A 13 -10.78 -32.01 24.95
N PHE A 14 -11.24 -31.32 25.99
CA PHE A 14 -11.01 -29.89 26.15
C PHE A 14 -9.52 -29.56 26.22
N THR A 15 -8.75 -30.30 27.02
CA THR A 15 -7.29 -30.11 27.11
C THR A 15 -6.61 -30.36 25.78
N ALA A 16 -7.00 -31.41 25.05
CA ALA A 16 -6.45 -31.70 23.73
C ALA A 16 -6.76 -30.58 22.73
N VAL A 17 -7.99 -30.08 22.68
CA VAL A 17 -8.39 -28.95 21.82
C VAL A 17 -7.63 -27.69 22.19
N SER A 18 -7.51 -27.34 23.47
CA SER A 18 -6.74 -26.18 23.93
C SER A 18 -5.25 -26.30 23.58
N ALA A 19 -4.65 -27.47 23.77
CA ALA A 19 -3.25 -27.72 23.43
C ALA A 19 -3.00 -27.60 21.91
N MET A 20 -3.87 -28.19 21.08
CA MET A 20 -3.80 -28.03 19.62
C MET A 20 -3.99 -26.58 19.18
N SER A 21 -4.88 -25.83 19.84
CA SER A 21 -5.12 -24.42 19.54
C SER A 21 -3.88 -23.57 19.82
N LEU A 22 -3.26 -23.76 20.99
CA LEU A 22 -2.03 -23.07 21.38
C LEU A 22 -0.87 -23.43 20.45
N PHE A 23 -0.72 -24.70 20.09
CA PHE A 23 0.31 -25.15 19.15
C PHE A 23 0.13 -24.52 17.77
N THR A 24 -1.11 -24.54 17.27
CA THR A 24 -1.47 -23.93 15.97
C THR A 24 -1.23 -22.43 15.98
N ALA A 25 -1.65 -21.72 17.04
CA ALA A 25 -1.41 -20.29 17.20
C ALA A 25 0.09 -19.97 17.28
N SER A 26 0.88 -20.78 17.99
CA SER A 26 2.33 -20.61 18.14
C SER A 26 3.09 -20.76 16.82
N LEU A 27 2.57 -21.56 15.87
CA LEU A 27 3.12 -21.68 14.53
C LEU A 27 2.61 -20.59 13.57
N LEU A 28 1.31 -20.27 13.63
CA LEU A 28 0.70 -19.33 12.69
C LEU A 28 1.05 -17.87 13.01
N LEU A 29 1.11 -17.47 14.28
CA LEU A 29 1.37 -16.08 14.67
C LEU A 29 2.73 -15.57 14.16
N PRO A 30 3.86 -16.28 14.34
CA PRO A 30 5.15 -15.85 13.80
C PRO A 30 5.16 -15.74 12.28
N LEU A 31 4.51 -16.67 11.58
CA LEU A 31 4.41 -16.66 10.12
C LEU A 31 3.60 -15.47 9.61
N LEU A 32 2.46 -15.19 10.25
CA LEU A 32 1.64 -14.02 9.95
C LEU A 32 2.41 -12.74 10.25
N TYR A 33 3.04 -12.63 11.42
CA TYR A 33 3.83 -11.45 11.81
C TYR A 33 4.96 -11.17 10.81
N LYS A 34 5.77 -12.18 10.46
CA LYS A 34 6.85 -12.04 9.47
C LYS A 34 6.31 -11.59 8.11
N LYS A 35 5.17 -12.12 7.69
CA LYS A 35 4.50 -11.75 6.44
C LYS A 35 3.97 -10.31 6.46
N PHE A 36 3.41 -9.85 7.58
CA PHE A 36 2.93 -8.47 7.73
C PHE A 36 4.09 -7.47 7.83
N ALA A 37 5.09 -7.75 8.67
CA ALA A 37 6.27 -6.90 8.85
C ALA A 37 7.03 -6.68 7.54
N SER A 38 7.28 -7.76 6.78
CA SER A 38 7.95 -7.65 5.47
C SER A 38 7.16 -6.83 4.44
N ARG A 39 5.83 -6.78 4.54
CA ARG A 39 5.00 -5.95 3.66
C ARG A 39 5.02 -4.49 4.07
N GLN A 40 4.87 -4.25 5.35
CA GLN A 40 4.93 -2.91 5.91
C GLN A 40 6.28 -2.26 5.56
N ALA A 41 7.38 -3.00 5.72
CA ALA A 41 8.71 -2.55 5.32
C ALA A 41 8.80 -2.19 3.83
N LYS A 42 8.19 -2.99 2.93
CA LYS A 42 8.17 -2.68 1.49
C LYS A 42 7.37 -1.43 1.15
N LEU A 43 6.26 -1.19 1.83
CA LEU A 43 5.45 0.01 1.64
C LEU A 43 6.20 1.24 2.12
N GLU A 44 6.80 1.18 3.31
CA GLU A 44 7.61 2.26 3.87
C GLU A 44 8.82 2.56 3.00
N GLU A 45 9.48 1.55 2.44
CA GLU A 45 10.58 1.73 1.49
C GLU A 45 10.10 2.42 0.21
N GLY A 46 8.91 2.06 -0.29
CA GLY A 46 8.29 2.72 -1.43
C GLY A 46 7.93 4.18 -1.15
N GLU A 47 7.34 4.46 0.00
CA GLU A 47 7.02 5.84 0.43
C GLU A 47 8.28 6.68 0.59
N ARG A 48 9.32 6.14 1.24
CA ARG A 48 10.61 6.83 1.35
C ARG A 48 11.21 7.13 -0.01
N ALA A 49 11.11 6.21 -0.98
CA ALA A 49 11.62 6.46 -2.33
C ALA A 49 10.85 7.56 -3.08
N LEU A 50 9.53 7.67 -2.86
CA LEU A 50 8.72 8.77 -3.41
C LEU A 50 9.11 10.11 -2.79
N ILE A 51 9.26 10.15 -1.46
CA ILE A 51 9.66 11.36 -0.73
C ILE A 51 11.08 11.80 -1.15
N ASP A 52 12.04 10.87 -1.20
CA ASP A 52 13.41 11.16 -1.63
C ASP A 52 13.46 11.68 -3.07
N ALA A 53 12.68 11.11 -3.98
CA ALA A 53 12.58 11.61 -5.35
C ALA A 53 12.00 13.03 -5.41
N PHE A 54 10.96 13.29 -4.62
CA PHE A 54 10.34 14.61 -4.54
C PHE A 54 11.28 15.67 -3.94
N ASP A 55 11.92 15.36 -2.82
CA ASP A 55 12.88 16.26 -2.15
C ASP A 55 14.06 16.58 -3.08
N LYS A 56 14.59 15.58 -3.79
CA LYS A 56 15.68 15.77 -4.77
C LYS A 56 15.27 16.58 -5.99
N TYR A 57 14.00 16.55 -6.38
CA TYR A 57 13.49 17.37 -7.48
C TYR A 57 13.37 18.85 -7.08
N PHE A 58 13.05 19.14 -5.82
CA PHE A 58 12.97 20.50 -5.28
C PHE A 58 14.26 21.00 -4.62
N SER A 59 15.27 20.16 -4.49
CA SER A 59 16.51 20.50 -3.80
C SER A 59 17.42 21.38 -4.65
N ALA A 60 17.91 22.46 -4.03
CA ALA A 60 18.94 23.31 -4.61
C ALA A 60 20.30 22.59 -4.77
N GLU A 61 20.52 21.47 -4.05
CA GLU A 61 21.75 20.66 -4.13
C GLU A 61 21.85 19.89 -5.45
N TYR A 62 20.71 19.60 -6.10
CA TYR A 62 20.64 18.83 -7.34
C TYR A 62 19.98 19.63 -8.48
N PRO A 63 20.58 20.75 -8.92
CA PRO A 63 19.97 21.66 -9.89
C PRO A 63 19.75 21.06 -11.28
N LYS A 64 20.31 19.87 -11.55
CA LYS A 64 20.12 19.12 -12.80
C LYS A 64 18.90 18.20 -12.77
N ASN A 65 18.28 18.01 -11.61
CA ASN A 65 17.09 17.18 -11.49
C ASN A 65 15.88 17.97 -12.00
N ASP A 66 15.56 17.77 -13.26
CA ASP A 66 14.37 18.33 -13.90
C ASP A 66 13.16 17.40 -13.75
N PHE A 67 12.04 17.80 -14.35
CA PHE A 67 10.81 17.01 -14.32
C PHE A 67 10.98 15.65 -15.00
N ASP A 68 11.80 15.55 -16.04
CA ASP A 68 12.04 14.28 -16.74
C ASP A 68 12.80 13.30 -15.84
N TRP A 69 13.79 13.78 -15.07
CA TRP A 69 14.43 13.01 -14.02
C TRP A 69 13.43 12.55 -12.96
N TYR A 70 12.61 13.46 -12.44
CA TYR A 70 11.61 13.13 -11.42
C TYR A 70 10.60 12.10 -11.92
N PHE A 71 10.08 12.30 -13.14
CA PHE A 71 9.20 11.37 -13.81
C PHE A 71 9.82 9.97 -13.95
N ALA A 72 11.10 9.90 -14.33
CA ALA A 72 11.83 8.64 -14.42
C ALA A 72 11.99 7.95 -13.05
N GLN A 73 12.21 8.72 -11.97
CA GLN A 73 12.24 8.18 -10.60
C GLN A 73 10.89 7.57 -10.21
N ILE A 74 9.78 8.26 -10.47
CA ILE A 74 8.45 7.72 -10.19
C ILE A 74 8.20 6.43 -10.99
N GLN A 75 8.60 6.38 -12.26
CA GLN A 75 8.53 5.15 -13.05
C GLN A 75 9.42 4.02 -12.49
N ALA A 76 10.61 4.34 -11.99
CA ALA A 76 11.50 3.37 -11.36
C ALA A 76 10.85 2.80 -10.09
N VAL A 77 10.21 3.63 -9.27
CA VAL A 77 9.43 3.21 -8.08
C VAL A 77 8.29 2.28 -8.50
N ILE A 78 7.48 2.66 -9.50
CA ILE A 78 6.38 1.83 -10.01
C ILE A 78 6.88 0.43 -10.40
N LYS A 79 7.99 0.35 -11.13
CA LYS A 79 8.59 -0.93 -11.57
C LYS A 79 9.17 -1.72 -10.40
N ARG A 80 9.97 -1.08 -9.53
CA ARG A 80 10.65 -1.72 -8.39
C ARG A 80 9.65 -2.36 -7.43
N PHE A 81 8.52 -1.69 -7.18
CA PHE A 81 7.50 -2.15 -6.25
C PHE A 81 6.33 -2.87 -6.94
N ASP A 82 6.45 -3.22 -8.23
CA ASP A 82 5.41 -3.92 -9.01
C ASP A 82 4.01 -3.31 -8.84
N VAL A 83 3.91 -1.99 -8.97
CA VAL A 83 2.66 -1.27 -8.82
C VAL A 83 1.76 -1.59 -10.01
N ARG A 84 0.63 -2.25 -9.75
CA ARG A 84 -0.28 -2.75 -10.80
C ARG A 84 -1.38 -1.78 -11.16
N ASN A 85 -1.70 -0.86 -10.27
CA ASN A 85 -2.81 0.06 -10.44
C ASN A 85 -2.63 1.31 -9.61
N PHE A 86 -3.25 2.37 -10.12
CA PHE A 86 -3.42 3.64 -9.45
C PHE A 86 -4.84 3.76 -8.95
N ARG A 87 -5.02 4.28 -7.74
CA ARG A 87 -6.33 4.57 -7.15
C ARG A 87 -6.42 6.05 -6.82
N CYS A 88 -7.29 6.76 -7.54
CA CYS A 88 -7.59 8.14 -7.24
C CYS A 88 -8.34 8.24 -5.90
N ILE A 89 -7.88 9.10 -4.99
CA ILE A 89 -8.52 9.35 -3.70
C ILE A 89 -9.79 10.16 -3.91
N ASN A 90 -9.73 11.19 -4.76
CA ASN A 90 -10.86 12.08 -5.04
C ASN A 90 -12.04 11.32 -5.69
N CYS A 91 -11.85 10.73 -6.87
CA CYS A 91 -12.95 10.08 -7.59
C CYS A 91 -13.08 8.56 -7.32
N LYS A 92 -12.19 7.98 -6.50
CA LYS A 92 -12.18 6.54 -6.13
C LYS A 92 -11.99 5.57 -7.30
N LYS A 93 -11.80 6.07 -8.53
CA LYS A 93 -11.60 5.25 -9.74
C LYS A 93 -10.18 4.70 -9.80
N ARG A 94 -10.06 3.55 -10.47
CA ARG A 94 -8.77 2.91 -10.77
C ARG A 94 -8.32 3.20 -12.20
N SER A 95 -7.02 3.20 -12.39
CA SER A 95 -6.35 3.29 -13.69
C SER A 95 -5.10 2.41 -13.72
N SER A 96 -4.67 2.02 -14.92
CA SER A 96 -3.38 1.35 -15.09
C SER A 96 -2.24 2.37 -14.90
N PRO A 97 -1.03 1.91 -14.54
CA PRO A 97 0.15 2.76 -14.45
C PRO A 97 0.40 3.56 -15.72
N GLU A 98 0.33 2.93 -16.89
CA GLU A 98 0.64 3.56 -18.18
C GLU A 98 -0.27 4.77 -18.41
N LYS A 99 -1.58 4.56 -18.29
CA LYS A 99 -2.57 5.61 -18.51
C LYS A 99 -2.50 6.73 -17.48
N TYR A 100 -2.15 6.40 -16.24
CA TYR A 100 -1.96 7.42 -15.22
C TYR A 100 -0.70 8.25 -15.49
N MET A 101 0.41 7.61 -15.84
CA MET A 101 1.67 8.30 -16.09
C MET A 101 1.60 9.18 -17.35
N GLU A 102 0.83 8.80 -18.36
CA GLU A 102 0.52 9.68 -19.50
C GLU A 102 -0.17 10.97 -19.05
N TYR A 103 -1.19 10.86 -18.19
CA TYR A 103 -1.84 12.01 -17.58
C TYR A 103 -0.86 12.83 -16.72
N PHE A 104 -0.04 12.17 -15.90
CA PHE A 104 0.94 12.83 -15.03
C PHE A 104 2.01 13.63 -15.81
N LYS A 105 2.32 13.27 -17.06
CA LYS A 105 3.17 14.14 -17.92
C LYS A 105 2.49 15.46 -18.29
N SER A 106 1.16 15.42 -18.44
CA SER A 106 0.35 16.54 -18.91
C SER A 106 -0.11 17.51 -17.82
N VAL A 107 -0.15 17.10 -16.54
CA VAL A 107 -0.60 17.97 -15.44
C VAL A 107 0.33 19.15 -15.23
N ASP A 108 -0.15 20.20 -14.58
CA ASP A 108 0.68 21.34 -14.19
C ASP A 108 1.74 20.92 -13.16
N LYS A 109 2.93 21.53 -13.24
CA LYS A 109 4.12 21.11 -12.47
C LYS A 109 4.15 21.83 -11.12
N ILE A 110 3.00 21.87 -10.47
CA ILE A 110 2.75 22.57 -9.21
C ILE A 110 2.27 21.58 -8.15
N ILE A 111 2.36 22.00 -6.87
CA ILE A 111 1.83 21.25 -5.74
C ILE A 111 0.32 21.57 -5.65
N PRO A 112 -0.56 20.57 -5.44
CA PRO A 112 -0.26 19.19 -5.06
C PRO A 112 -0.06 18.19 -6.21
N GLU A 113 -0.23 18.58 -7.47
CA GLU A 113 -0.27 17.69 -8.64
C GLU A 113 0.98 16.84 -8.80
N ILE A 114 2.16 17.41 -8.53
CA ILE A 114 3.46 16.72 -8.61
C ILE A 114 3.77 15.84 -7.39
N ASN A 115 3.17 16.14 -6.24
CA ASN A 115 3.34 15.41 -4.98
C ASN A 115 2.04 14.75 -4.56
N ASN A 116 1.50 13.92 -5.45
CA ASN A 116 0.19 13.32 -5.24
C ASN A 116 0.25 11.83 -4.97
N PHE A 117 1.45 11.22 -4.94
CA PHE A 117 1.63 9.77 -4.84
C PHE A 117 1.74 9.28 -3.40
N SER A 118 1.07 8.19 -3.08
CA SER A 118 1.27 7.44 -1.83
C SER A 118 1.11 5.95 -2.05
N PHE A 119 1.78 5.11 -1.25
CA PHE A 119 1.57 3.67 -1.34
C PHE A 119 0.33 3.25 -0.56
N ARG A 120 -0.37 2.24 -1.06
CA ARG A 120 -1.50 1.64 -0.35
C ARG A 120 -1.55 0.14 -0.56
N THR A 121 -1.75 -0.59 0.54
CA THR A 121 -2.11 -2.00 0.52
C THR A 121 -3.62 -2.15 0.37
N GLU A 122 -4.07 -2.91 -0.64
CA GLU A 122 -5.46 -3.33 -0.72
C GLU A 122 -5.64 -4.77 -0.23
N ASN A 123 -6.64 -4.95 0.65
CA ASN A 123 -6.86 -6.17 1.44
C ASN A 123 -7.19 -7.43 0.62
N THR A 124 -7.65 -7.29 -0.62
CA THR A 124 -8.36 -8.39 -1.29
C THR A 124 -7.53 -9.18 -2.30
N LYS A 125 -6.39 -8.68 -2.80
CA LYS A 125 -5.61 -9.39 -3.85
C LYS A 125 -4.08 -9.27 -3.79
N TYR A 126 -3.48 -8.81 -2.69
CA TYR A 126 -2.02 -8.75 -2.53
C TYR A 126 -1.29 -8.00 -3.67
N GLN A 127 -1.95 -7.01 -4.28
CA GLN A 127 -1.34 -6.18 -5.31
C GLN A 127 -0.90 -4.87 -4.68
N ASN A 128 0.31 -4.42 -5.01
CA ASN A 128 0.78 -3.10 -4.62
C ASN A 128 0.01 -2.07 -5.46
N THR A 129 -0.71 -1.19 -4.76
CA THR A 129 -1.48 -0.11 -5.34
C THR A 129 -0.84 1.21 -4.94
N MET A 130 -0.77 2.15 -5.87
CA MET A 130 -0.40 3.52 -5.55
C MET A 130 -1.68 4.36 -5.51
N SER A 131 -1.86 5.12 -4.44
CA SER A 131 -2.91 6.11 -4.32
C SER A 131 -2.44 7.45 -4.86
N VAL A 132 -3.36 8.16 -5.51
CA VAL A 132 -3.13 9.49 -6.09
C VAL A 132 -4.24 10.45 -5.74
N LEU A 133 -3.95 11.72 -5.49
CA LEU A 133 -4.98 12.70 -5.13
C LEU A 133 -6.04 12.86 -6.24
N THR A 134 -5.59 13.09 -7.46
CA THR A 134 -6.42 13.34 -8.64
C THR A 134 -5.98 12.47 -9.82
N CYS A 135 -6.86 12.30 -10.82
CA CYS A 135 -6.56 11.56 -12.05
C CYS A 135 -7.31 12.18 -13.24
N TYR A 136 -6.98 11.74 -14.45
CA TYR A 136 -7.64 12.16 -15.70
C TYR A 136 -9.16 11.96 -15.76
N LYS A 137 -9.76 11.17 -14.85
CA LYS A 137 -11.23 10.99 -14.76
C LYS A 137 -11.91 11.96 -13.77
N CYS A 138 -11.15 12.80 -13.09
CA CYS A 138 -11.67 13.88 -12.27
C CYS A 138 -12.08 15.02 -13.22
N ASN A 139 -13.34 15.01 -13.65
CA ASN A 139 -13.90 16.12 -14.43
C ASN A 139 -13.72 17.42 -13.65
N GLY A 140 -13.23 18.47 -14.32
CA GLY A 140 -12.96 19.78 -13.73
C GLY A 140 -14.13 20.33 -12.91
N GLU A 141 -13.80 21.16 -11.92
CA GLU A 141 -14.61 21.74 -10.82
C GLU A 141 -14.60 21.01 -9.47
N ASN A 142 -14.28 19.71 -9.40
CA ASN A 142 -14.21 18.98 -8.10
C ASN A 142 -12.81 18.41 -7.79
N GLN A 143 -11.74 18.97 -8.35
CA GLN A 143 -10.40 18.37 -8.25
C GLN A 143 -9.87 18.26 -6.80
N TYR A 144 -10.39 19.06 -5.86
CA TYR A 144 -9.90 19.13 -4.47
C TYR A 144 -10.96 18.98 -3.37
N LYS A 145 -12.05 18.25 -3.61
CA LYS A 145 -12.95 17.86 -2.50
C LYS A 145 -12.36 16.69 -1.72
N ILE A 146 -11.47 16.99 -0.78
CA ILE A 146 -11.03 16.03 0.22
C ILE A 146 -12.15 15.96 1.27
N ASP A 147 -13.03 14.96 1.17
CA ASP A 147 -14.02 14.68 2.21
C ASP A 147 -13.26 14.34 3.50
N GLN A 148 -13.17 15.31 4.42
CA GLN A 148 -12.70 15.09 5.79
C GLN A 148 -13.74 14.23 6.51
N LYS A 149 -13.43 12.95 6.68
CA LYS A 149 -14.21 12.03 7.52
C LYS A 149 -13.37 11.58 8.70
#